data_AF-W7WMB7-F1
#
_entry.id   AF-W7WMB7-F1
#
_cell.length_a   1.000
_cell.length_b   1.000
_cell.length_c   1.000
_cell.angle_alpha   90.00
_cell.angle_beta   90.00
_cell.angle_gamma   90.00
#
_symmetry.space_group_name_H-M   'P 1'
#
loop_
_entity.id
_entity.type
_entity.pdbx_description
1 polymer ?
#
loop_
_entity_poly.entity_id
_entity_poly.type
_entity_poly.pdbx_seq_one_letter_code
_entity_poly.pdbx_strand_id
1 'polypeptide(L)'
;MPLDGPALQRALGPAASDGLDVVHTLLCRREAGAFQRAAKSGEDLVVACTQEQRLFLELNAETEGAPGVQERPIRFVNLRETGGWSKDVRARPSTLTPKLAALLTAAQLPDPEPVATVGYRSAGRCLIVGPADAAQRAALLLQDALDVSLLLTAPGGRLPQARSLPVARAG
;
A
#
# COMPACT_ATOMS: atom_id res chain seq x y z
N MET A 1 0.38 17.96 8.48
CA MET A 1 1.79 17.86 8.88
C MET A 1 2.55 18.87 8.02
N PRO A 2 3.13 19.93 8.59
CA PRO A 2 3.92 20.86 7.79
C PRO A 2 5.15 20.13 7.26
N LEU A 3 5.37 20.20 5.95
CA LEU A 3 6.59 19.73 5.29
C LEU A 3 7.50 20.93 5.08
N ASP A 4 8.77 20.82 5.46
CA ASP A 4 9.79 21.85 5.24
C ASP A 4 10.51 21.54 3.93
N GLY A 5 10.07 22.17 2.83
CA GLY A 5 10.65 21.99 1.50
C GLY A 5 12.16 22.23 1.47
N PRO A 6 12.67 23.38 1.94
CA PRO A 6 14.11 23.66 2.00
C PRO A 6 14.92 22.66 2.84
N ALA A 7 14.37 22.15 3.95
CA ALA A 7 15.04 21.11 4.72
C ALA A 7 15.06 19.75 3.99
N LEU A 8 13.97 19.42 3.28
CA LEU A 8 13.89 18.20 2.47
C LEU A 8 14.85 18.24 1.28
N GLN A 9 14.91 19.35 0.54
CA GLN A 9 15.86 19.53 -0.57
C GLN A 9 17.30 19.33 -0.10
N ARG A 10 17.69 19.94 1.04
CA ARG A 10 19.02 19.76 1.62
C ARG A 10 19.31 18.33 2.05
N ALA A 11 18.31 17.62 2.59
CA ALA A 11 18.46 16.24 3.03
C ALA A 11 18.53 15.23 1.87
N LEU A 12 17.83 15.51 0.76
CA LEU A 12 17.85 14.70 -0.47
C LEU A 12 19.15 14.88 -1.26
N GLY A 13 19.72 16.09 -1.22
CA GLY A 13 20.83 16.46 -2.10
C GLY A 13 20.34 16.77 -3.52
N PRO A 14 21.19 17.39 -4.36
CA PRO A 14 20.77 18.06 -5.60
C PRO A 14 20.11 17.14 -6.62
N ALA A 15 20.60 15.90 -6.76
CA ALA A 15 20.05 14.95 -7.73
C ALA A 15 18.66 14.43 -7.32
N ALA A 16 18.46 14.09 -6.04
CA ALA A 16 17.19 13.52 -5.56
C ALA A 16 16.15 14.58 -5.20
N SER A 17 16.55 15.86 -5.15
CA SER A 17 15.65 16.99 -4.97
C SER A 17 15.21 17.64 -6.27
N ASP A 18 15.68 17.16 -7.42
CA ASP A 18 15.30 17.71 -8.72
C ASP A 18 13.77 17.62 -8.90
N GLY A 19 13.16 18.71 -9.38
CA GLY A 19 11.71 18.88 -9.45
C GLY A 19 10.97 19.13 -8.12
N LEU A 20 11.64 19.13 -6.97
CA LEU A 20 11.03 19.48 -5.66
C LEU A 20 11.09 20.99 -5.39
N ASP A 21 10.61 21.83 -6.30
CA ASP A 21 10.66 23.29 -6.12
C ASP A 21 9.60 23.81 -5.13
N VAL A 22 8.42 23.19 -5.17
CA VAL A 22 7.24 23.63 -4.43
C VAL A 22 6.64 22.46 -3.67
N VAL A 23 6.39 22.67 -2.37
CA VAL A 23 5.63 21.74 -1.56
C VAL A 23 4.16 22.14 -1.60
N HIS A 24 3.34 21.28 -2.19
CA HIS A 24 1.89 21.46 -2.27
C HIS A 24 1.19 20.98 -0.99
N THR A 25 0.10 21.64 -0.61
CA THR A 25 -0.68 21.30 0.60
C THR A 25 -1.96 20.55 0.28
N LEU A 26 -2.55 20.82 -0.88
CA LEU A 26 -3.81 20.30 -1.38
C LEU A 26 -3.66 19.92 -2.88
N LEU A 27 -2.58 19.19 -3.21
CA LEU A 27 -2.24 18.74 -4.57
C LEU A 27 -3.41 18.02 -5.25
N CYS A 28 -4.12 17.16 -4.54
CA CYS A 28 -5.27 16.40 -5.05
C CYS A 28 -6.57 17.22 -5.15
N ARG A 29 -6.55 18.52 -4.83
CA ARG A 29 -7.73 19.40 -4.85
C ARG A 29 -7.45 20.66 -5.65
N ARG A 30 -7.26 21.78 -4.97
CA ARG A 30 -7.13 23.12 -5.57
C ARG A 30 -5.86 23.27 -6.40
N GLU A 31 -4.88 22.38 -6.19
CA GLU A 31 -3.58 22.42 -6.85
C GLU A 31 -3.41 21.30 -7.88
N ALA A 32 -4.49 20.60 -8.28
CA ALA A 32 -4.42 19.48 -9.24
C ALA A 32 -3.78 19.87 -10.59
N GLY A 33 -3.94 21.12 -11.01
CA GLY A 33 -3.27 21.63 -12.22
C GLY A 33 -1.74 21.60 -12.14
N ALA A 34 -1.14 21.63 -10.95
CA ALA A 34 0.31 21.44 -10.79
C ALA A 34 0.73 20.00 -11.12
N PHE A 35 -0.05 19.02 -10.65
CA PHE A 35 0.15 17.62 -11.03
C PHE A 35 0.00 17.44 -12.54
N GLN A 36 -1.04 17.97 -13.18
CA GLN A 36 -1.24 17.82 -14.63
C GLN A 36 -0.09 18.43 -15.45
N ARG A 37 0.51 19.54 -15.00
CA ARG A 37 1.71 20.10 -15.65
C ARG A 37 2.92 19.18 -15.50
N ALA A 38 3.16 18.66 -14.30
CA ALA A 38 4.24 17.70 -14.06
C ALA A 38 4.00 16.37 -14.81
N ALA A 39 2.74 15.95 -14.99
CA ALA A 39 2.38 14.73 -15.70
C ALA A 39 2.69 14.78 -17.20
N LYS A 40 2.79 15.99 -17.78
CA LYS A 40 3.18 16.20 -19.18
C LYS A 40 4.70 16.14 -19.39
N SER A 41 5.51 16.17 -18.34
CA SER A 41 6.94 15.93 -18.50
C SER A 41 7.16 14.47 -18.91
N GLY A 42 8.19 14.24 -19.73
CA GLY A 42 8.64 12.88 -20.06
C GLY A 42 9.50 12.23 -18.97
N GLU A 43 9.81 12.98 -17.90
CA GLU A 43 10.67 12.53 -16.79
C GLU A 43 9.88 11.70 -15.78
N ASP A 44 10.57 10.87 -14.99
CA ASP A 44 9.94 10.05 -13.95
C ASP A 44 9.13 10.91 -12.96
N LEU A 45 7.94 10.44 -12.57
CA LEU A 45 7.06 11.17 -11.67
C LEU A 45 6.82 10.42 -10.38
N VAL A 46 7.23 11.06 -9.28
CA VAL A 46 6.98 10.61 -7.91
C VAL A 46 5.93 11.52 -7.27
N VAL A 47 4.82 10.93 -6.82
CA VAL A 47 3.78 11.61 -6.05
C VAL A 47 3.85 11.17 -4.61
N ALA A 48 4.22 12.09 -3.71
CA ALA A 48 4.43 11.82 -2.30
C ALA A 48 3.13 11.76 -1.46
N CYS A 49 2.06 11.21 -2.05
CA CYS A 49 0.76 10.98 -1.44
C CYS A 49 0.20 9.63 -1.89
N THR A 50 -0.41 8.87 -0.98
CA THR A 50 -1.09 7.61 -1.34
C THR A 50 -2.60 7.62 -1.14
N GLN A 51 -3.16 8.64 -0.48
CA GLN A 51 -4.60 8.69 -0.19
C GLN A 51 -5.47 8.79 -1.45
N GLU A 52 -5.01 9.58 -2.42
CA GLU A 52 -5.76 9.91 -3.64
C GLU A 52 -5.08 9.35 -4.89
N GLN A 53 -4.42 8.18 -4.79
CA GLN A 53 -3.72 7.55 -5.94
C GLN A 53 -4.63 7.39 -7.15
N ARG A 54 -5.85 6.89 -6.92
CA ARG A 54 -6.84 6.68 -7.97
C ARG A 54 -7.14 7.98 -8.72
N LEU A 55 -7.33 9.08 -8.01
CA LEU A 55 -7.59 10.40 -8.61
C LEU A 55 -6.41 10.84 -9.47
N PHE A 56 -5.17 10.68 -9.03
CA PHE A 56 -4.00 11.06 -9.82
C PHE A 56 -3.85 10.22 -11.10
N LEU A 57 -4.19 8.93 -11.04
CA LEU A 57 -4.21 8.06 -12.22
C LEU A 57 -5.29 8.50 -13.22
N GLU A 58 -6.48 8.84 -12.73
CA GLU A 58 -7.59 9.37 -13.55
C GLU A 58 -7.19 10.72 -14.18
N LEU A 59 -6.64 11.64 -13.39
CA LEU A 59 -6.14 12.93 -13.88
C LEU A 59 -5.04 12.78 -14.94
N ASN A 60 -4.12 11.81 -14.79
CA ASN A 60 -3.10 11.56 -15.79
C ASN A 60 -3.72 11.08 -17.11
N ALA A 61 -4.69 10.17 -17.04
CA ALA A 61 -5.39 9.67 -18.24
C ALA A 61 -6.19 10.77 -18.96
N GLU A 62 -6.73 11.74 -18.22
CA GLU A 62 -7.46 12.89 -18.78
C GLU A 62 -6.55 14.04 -19.23
N THR A 63 -5.26 14.00 -18.90
CA THR A 63 -4.32 15.08 -19.24
C THR A 63 -3.74 14.86 -20.63
N GLU A 64 -4.20 15.65 -21.59
CA GLU A 64 -3.65 15.66 -22.94
C GLU A 64 -2.14 15.95 -22.93
N GLY A 65 -1.37 15.07 -23.58
CA GLY A 65 0.08 15.12 -23.65
C GLY A 65 0.83 14.45 -22.49
N ALA A 66 0.12 13.88 -21.50
CA ALA A 66 0.75 13.05 -20.48
C ALA A 66 1.00 11.62 -21.01
N PRO A 67 2.20 11.03 -20.80
CA PRO A 67 2.44 9.64 -21.12
C PRO A 67 1.49 8.71 -20.37
N GLY A 68 1.12 7.60 -21.00
CA GLY A 68 0.31 6.58 -20.36
C GLY A 68 1.06 5.91 -19.20
N VAL A 69 0.34 5.44 -18.18
CA VAL A 69 0.96 4.80 -16.99
C VAL A 69 1.74 3.51 -17.30
N GLN A 70 1.54 2.92 -18.48
CA GLN A 70 2.32 1.77 -18.97
C GLN A 70 3.68 2.20 -19.55
N GLU A 71 3.75 3.39 -20.14
CA GLU A 71 4.98 3.97 -20.68
C GLU A 71 5.81 4.62 -19.58
N ARG A 72 5.13 5.32 -18.67
CA ARG A 72 5.75 6.05 -17.56
C ARG A 72 4.94 5.85 -16.28
N PRO A 73 5.25 4.82 -15.47
CA PRO A 73 4.55 4.55 -14.23
C PRO A 73 4.67 5.73 -13.25
N ILE A 74 3.54 6.12 -12.63
CA ILE A 74 3.55 7.10 -11.54
C ILE A 74 3.90 6.37 -10.25
N ARG A 75 5.00 6.77 -9.61
CA ARG A 75 5.44 6.20 -8.34
C ARG A 75 4.79 6.94 -7.19
N PHE A 76 4.13 6.22 -6.29
CA PHE A 76 3.48 6.84 -5.14
C PHE A 76 4.20 6.52 -3.84
N VAL A 77 4.44 7.55 -3.03
CA VAL A 77 5.15 7.43 -1.75
C VAL A 77 4.24 7.87 -0.63
N ASN A 78 4.13 7.05 0.40
CA ASN A 78 3.38 7.40 1.59
C ASN A 78 4.26 8.23 2.53
N LEU A 79 4.07 9.54 2.58
CA LEU A 79 4.74 10.39 3.58
C LEU A 79 3.93 10.60 4.85
N ARG A 80 2.59 10.54 4.77
CA ARG A 80 1.70 10.89 5.88
C ARG A 80 1.58 9.77 6.90
N GLU A 81 1.24 8.57 6.46
CA GLU A 81 0.99 7.42 7.33
C GLU A 81 2.30 6.75 7.76
N THR A 82 3.29 6.62 6.85
CA THR A 82 4.58 6.01 7.17
C THR A 82 5.61 6.98 7.75
N GLY A 83 5.47 8.30 7.57
CA GLY A 83 6.39 9.29 8.13
C GLY A 83 6.16 9.58 9.62
N GLY A 84 4.90 9.56 10.09
CA GLY A 84 4.50 10.15 11.37
C GLY A 84 4.59 9.29 12.64
N TRP A 85 5.19 8.09 12.61
CA TRP A 85 5.07 7.13 13.73
C TRP A 85 5.93 7.40 14.98
N SER A 86 6.74 8.45 15.01
CA SER A 86 7.57 8.75 16.19
C SER A 86 6.85 9.74 17.13
N LYS A 87 6.78 9.42 18.43
CA LYS A 87 6.20 10.30 19.47
C LYS A 87 6.84 11.70 19.45
N ASP A 88 8.14 11.76 19.14
CA ASP A 88 8.93 12.97 19.03
C ASP A 88 8.51 13.93 17.91
N VAL A 89 7.78 13.45 16.90
CA VAL A 89 7.35 14.26 15.75
C VAL A 89 6.44 15.40 16.16
N ARG A 90 5.58 15.17 17.16
CA ARG A 90 4.68 16.19 17.70
C ARG A 90 5.43 17.29 18.44
N ALA A 91 6.53 16.93 19.11
CA ALA A 91 7.35 17.86 19.89
C ALA A 91 8.44 18.55 19.06
N ARG A 92 9.01 17.84 18.09
CA ARG A 92 10.11 18.29 17.22
C ARG A 92 9.87 17.85 15.78
N PRO A 93 9.02 18.56 15.02
CA PRO A 93 8.69 18.20 13.63
C PRO A 93 9.91 18.07 12.71
N SER A 94 11.00 18.80 12.98
CA SER A 94 12.26 18.72 12.23
C SER A 94 12.95 17.35 12.27
N THR A 95 12.63 16.50 13.25
CA THR A 95 13.15 15.12 13.34
C THR A 95 12.59 14.20 12.27
N LEU A 96 11.53 14.61 11.56
CA LEU A 96 10.95 13.85 10.44
C LEU A 96 11.77 13.93 9.16
N THR A 97 12.47 15.04 8.93
CA THR A 97 13.09 15.34 7.63
C THR A 97 13.98 14.21 7.11
N PRO A 98 14.87 13.59 7.92
CA PRO A 98 15.71 12.49 7.44
C PRO A 98 14.90 11.27 6.97
N LYS A 99 13.80 10.94 7.67
CA LYS A 99 12.94 9.82 7.31
C LYS A 99 12.15 10.09 6.04
N LEU A 100 11.62 11.31 5.90
CA LEU A 100 10.90 11.72 4.71
C LEU A 100 11.81 11.75 3.48
N ALA A 101 13.04 12.27 3.62
CA ALA A 101 14.04 12.23 2.57
C ALA A 101 14.37 10.77 2.19
N ALA A 102 14.60 9.88 3.16
CA ALA A 102 14.87 8.46 2.90
C ALA A 102 13.72 7.77 2.14
N LEU A 103 12.46 8.05 2.50
CA LEU A 103 11.29 7.50 1.80
C LEU A 103 11.20 8.00 0.35
N LEU A 104 11.49 9.28 0.11
CA LEU A 104 11.52 9.86 -1.23
C LEU A 104 12.66 9.27 -2.07
N THR A 105 13.88 9.17 -1.51
CA THR A 105 15.01 8.54 -2.18
C THR A 105 14.74 7.08 -2.52
N ALA A 106 14.12 6.32 -1.61
CA ALA A 106 13.78 4.92 -1.85
C ALA A 106 12.80 4.76 -3.02
N ALA A 107 11.90 5.72 -3.22
CA ALA A 107 10.96 5.70 -4.32
C ALA A 107 11.59 6.04 -5.68
N GLN A 108 12.68 6.81 -5.67
CA GLN A 108 13.45 7.17 -6.86
C GLN A 108 14.45 6.07 -7.27
N LEU A 109 14.55 4.97 -6.52
CA LEU A 109 15.39 3.85 -6.91
C LEU A 109 14.89 3.22 -8.22
N PRO A 110 15.81 2.78 -9.10
CA PRO A 110 15.43 2.06 -10.32
C PRO A 110 14.62 0.81 -9.97
N ASP A 111 13.82 0.35 -10.93
CA ASP A 111 13.08 -0.89 -10.75
C ASP A 111 14.02 -2.06 -10.45
N PRO A 112 13.64 -2.94 -9.50
CA PRO A 112 14.47 -4.10 -9.19
C PRO A 112 14.61 -4.99 -10.42
N GLU A 113 15.78 -5.58 -10.58
CA GLU A 113 15.98 -6.57 -11.64
C GLU A 113 14.94 -7.70 -11.51
N PRO A 114 14.33 -8.15 -12.62
CA PRO A 114 13.35 -9.23 -12.59
C PRO A 114 13.95 -10.48 -11.93
N VAL A 115 13.42 -10.84 -10.77
CA VAL A 115 13.78 -12.08 -10.10
C VAL A 115 12.98 -13.26 -10.67
N ALA A 116 13.58 -14.45 -10.67
CA ALA A 116 12.87 -15.67 -11.04
C ALA A 116 11.62 -15.83 -10.17
N THR A 117 10.46 -15.85 -10.81
CA THR A 117 9.19 -16.09 -10.11
C THR A 117 8.93 -17.59 -10.04
N VAL A 118 8.49 -18.05 -8.89
CA VAL A 118 7.96 -19.41 -8.72
C VAL A 118 6.45 -19.33 -8.68
N GLY A 119 5.77 -20.04 -9.59
CA GLY A 119 4.32 -20.12 -9.58
C GLY A 119 3.85 -20.93 -8.37
N TYR A 120 2.96 -20.34 -7.56
CA TYR A 120 2.28 -21.06 -6.50
C TYR A 120 0.87 -21.42 -6.97
N ARG A 121 0.50 -22.70 -6.90
CA ARG A 121 -0.86 -23.17 -7.16
C ARG A 121 -1.49 -23.64 -5.86
N SER A 122 -2.61 -23.03 -5.48
CA SER A 122 -3.44 -23.53 -4.39
C SER A 122 -4.15 -24.81 -4.83
N ALA A 123 -4.17 -25.82 -3.97
CA ALA A 123 -4.99 -27.02 -4.16
C ALA A 123 -6.44 -26.82 -3.69
N GLY A 124 -6.85 -25.60 -3.33
CA GLY A 124 -8.22 -25.29 -2.87
C GLY A 124 -8.55 -25.79 -1.46
N ARG A 125 -7.55 -26.19 -0.66
CA ARG A 125 -7.74 -26.74 0.68
C ARG A 125 -7.71 -25.63 1.74
N CYS A 126 -8.68 -25.62 2.64
CA CYS A 126 -8.83 -24.63 3.70
C CYS A 126 -8.94 -25.30 5.07
N LEU A 127 -8.05 -24.97 6.00
CA LEU A 127 -8.13 -25.39 7.39
C LEU A 127 -8.65 -24.24 8.25
N ILE A 128 -9.81 -24.44 8.89
CA ILE A 128 -10.40 -23.47 9.82
C ILE A 128 -10.06 -23.90 11.24
N VAL A 129 -9.36 -23.04 11.98
CA VAL A 129 -8.91 -23.30 13.34
C VAL A 129 -9.67 -22.41 14.31
N GLY A 130 -10.39 -22.98 15.28
CA GLY A 130 -11.13 -22.19 16.25
C GLY A 130 -12.17 -22.97 17.07
N PRO A 131 -12.94 -22.28 17.93
CA PRO A 131 -14.03 -22.91 18.68
C PRO A 131 -15.15 -23.36 17.73
N ALA A 132 -15.85 -24.45 18.09
CA ALA A 132 -16.78 -25.16 17.19
C ALA A 132 -17.81 -24.26 16.51
N ASP A 133 -18.49 -23.38 17.27
CA ASP A 133 -19.54 -22.53 16.69
C ASP A 133 -18.99 -21.52 15.67
N ALA A 134 -17.80 -20.96 15.92
CA ALA A 134 -17.17 -20.01 15.01
C ALA A 134 -16.57 -20.71 13.79
N ALA A 135 -15.91 -21.85 14.00
CA ALA A 135 -15.34 -22.67 12.94
C ALA A 135 -16.44 -23.16 11.98
N GLN A 136 -17.56 -23.63 12.51
CA GLN A 136 -18.70 -24.08 11.71
C GLN A 136 -19.33 -22.95 10.89
N ARG A 137 -19.50 -21.76 11.46
CA ARG A 137 -20.02 -20.60 10.72
C ARG A 137 -19.10 -20.22 9.56
N ALA A 138 -17.79 -20.19 9.79
CA ALA A 138 -16.82 -19.92 8.74
C ALA A 138 -16.80 -21.02 7.66
N ALA A 139 -17.01 -22.28 8.05
CA ALA A 139 -17.07 -23.40 7.12
C ALA A 139 -18.21 -23.26 6.11
N LEU A 140 -19.40 -22.88 6.58
CA LEU A 140 -20.57 -22.66 5.73
C LEU A 140 -20.36 -21.57 4.67
N LEU A 141 -19.51 -20.57 4.97
CA LEU A 141 -19.20 -19.50 4.02
C LEU A 141 -18.21 -19.92 2.92
N LEU A 142 -17.44 -20.99 3.16
CA LEU A 142 -16.28 -21.34 2.33
C LEU A 142 -16.42 -22.70 1.62
N GLN A 143 -17.26 -23.59 2.15
CA GLN A 143 -17.40 -24.98 1.68
C GLN A 143 -17.86 -25.12 0.22
N ASP A 144 -18.51 -24.11 -0.35
CA ASP A 144 -18.96 -24.15 -1.75
C ASP A 144 -17.80 -23.92 -2.74
N ALA A 145 -16.69 -23.32 -2.28
CA ALA A 145 -15.55 -22.96 -3.12
C ALA A 145 -14.24 -23.66 -2.73
N LEU A 146 -14.15 -24.21 -1.50
CA LEU A 146 -12.92 -24.76 -0.94
C LEU A 146 -13.18 -26.12 -0.27
N ASP A 147 -12.17 -26.99 -0.29
CA ASP A 147 -12.14 -28.22 0.51
C ASP A 147 -11.82 -27.86 1.97
N VAL A 148 -12.88 -27.71 2.77
CA VAL A 148 -12.80 -27.19 4.15
C VAL A 148 -12.63 -28.33 5.16
N SER A 149 -11.66 -28.17 6.07
CA SER A 149 -11.48 -29.01 7.26
C SER A 149 -11.47 -28.13 8.52
N LEU A 150 -11.94 -28.67 9.64
CA LEU A 150 -11.99 -27.95 10.93
C LEU A 150 -11.00 -28.54 11.94
N LEU A 151 -10.28 -27.67 12.63
CA LEU A 151 -9.49 -28.00 13.82
C LEU A 151 -10.03 -27.22 15.02
N LEU A 152 -10.68 -27.94 15.92
CA LEU A 152 -11.32 -27.36 17.10
C LEU A 152 -10.31 -27.10 18.21
N THR A 153 -10.29 -25.87 18.72
CA THR A 153 -9.32 -25.43 19.76
C THR A 153 -9.88 -25.45 21.18
N ALA A 154 -11.16 -25.75 21.36
CA ALA A 154 -11.81 -25.78 22.66
C ALA A 154 -12.79 -26.95 22.79
N PRO A 155 -12.98 -27.51 23.99
CA PRO A 155 -14.08 -28.44 24.25
C PRO A 155 -15.44 -27.73 24.19
N GLY A 156 -16.47 -28.46 23.74
CA GLY A 156 -17.84 -27.94 23.68
C GLY A 156 -18.15 -27.16 22.39
N GLY A 157 -19.39 -26.66 22.32
CA GLY A 157 -19.95 -26.00 21.15
C GLY A 157 -20.78 -26.95 20.26
N ARG A 158 -21.47 -26.38 19.26
CA ARG A 158 -22.47 -27.09 18.46
C ARG A 158 -21.94 -27.36 17.06
N LEU A 159 -21.84 -28.65 16.72
CA LEU A 159 -21.66 -29.09 15.34
C LEU A 159 -22.95 -29.71 14.81
N PRO A 160 -23.18 -29.67 13.48
CA PRO A 160 -24.27 -30.41 12.87
C PRO A 160 -24.18 -31.91 13.16
N GLN A 161 -25.32 -32.56 13.31
CA GLN A 161 -25.38 -34.02 13.49
C GLN A 161 -24.88 -34.76 12.25
N ALA A 162 -25.18 -34.23 11.06
CA ALA A 162 -24.63 -34.72 9.80
C ALA A 162 -23.15 -34.32 9.68
N ARG A 163 -22.27 -35.31 9.51
CA ARG A 163 -20.82 -35.11 9.40
C ARG A 163 -20.40 -34.94 7.95
N SER A 164 -20.59 -33.74 7.41
CA SER A 164 -20.23 -33.39 6.03
C SER A 164 -18.79 -32.89 5.87
N LEU A 165 -18.11 -32.53 6.96
CA LEU A 165 -16.75 -31.97 6.95
C LEU A 165 -15.80 -32.79 7.83
N PRO A 166 -14.52 -32.91 7.45
CA PRO A 166 -13.48 -33.42 8.35
C PRO A 166 -13.33 -32.50 9.56
N VAL A 167 -13.43 -33.08 10.77
CA VAL A 167 -13.27 -32.35 12.03
C VAL A 167 -12.26 -33.06 12.92
N ALA A 168 -11.23 -32.34 13.33
CA ALA A 168 -10.25 -32.76 14.31
C ALA A 168 -10.30 -31.85 15.54
N ARG A 169 -9.78 -32.32 16.67
CA ARG A 169 -9.60 -31.54 17.89
C ARG A 169 -8.11 -31.36 18.15
N ALA A 170 -7.69 -30.14 18.46
CA ALA A 170 -6.35 -29.88 18.97
C ALA A 170 -6.21 -30.51 20.36
N GLY A 171 -5.15 -31.29 20.56
CA GLY A 171 -4.88 -32.05 21.80
C GLY A 171 -4.82 -31.20 23.04
#